data_AF-A0A6C0CBG5-F1
#
_entry.id   AF-A0A6C0CBG5-F1
#
_cell.length_a   1.000
_cell.length_b   1.000
_cell.length_c   1.000
_cell.angle_alpha   90.00
_cell.angle_beta   90.00
_cell.angle_gamma   90.00
#
_symmetry.space_group_name_H-M   'P 1'
#
loop_
_entity.id
_entity.type
_entity.pdbx_description
1 polymer ?
#
loop_
_entity_poly.entity_id
_entity_poly.type
_entity_poly.pdbx_seq_one_letter_code
_entity_poly.pdbx_strand_id
1 'polypeptide(L)'
;MPQAREEGQQIREPSTKSPQDLNIFGIGISSNNNLDLLNLIVLASAGIMIKIFFKENYSKLGNIGPATTTIWGYGLTSLALSIMIFVAISYTNRDKDNSLFGDKVSLYSSLGMVTPIIVTLLVIIYIIYLNIIFFTRINSNKVTPDYHTYSFMSSTLLLVQIILISNYLYKTLNNKDSKDETTIELTKMLTYILSVVNIVFIVMIHISLVFFSTDETTISRG
;
A
#
# COMPACT_ATOMS: atom_id res chain seq x y z
N MET A 1 -58.37 -28.20 48.34
CA MET A 1 -56.90 -28.17 48.20
C MET A 1 -56.53 -28.73 46.84
N PRO A 2 -55.91 -27.91 45.97
CA PRO A 2 -55.01 -28.41 44.94
C PRO A 2 -53.64 -27.69 44.99
N GLN A 3 -52.65 -28.41 44.48
CA GLN A 3 -51.21 -28.28 44.70
C GLN A 3 -50.59 -27.08 43.96
N ALA A 4 -49.68 -26.38 44.64
CA ALA A 4 -48.73 -25.47 44.01
C ALA A 4 -47.70 -26.29 43.23
N ARG A 5 -47.56 -26.01 41.93
CA ARG A 5 -46.54 -26.60 41.07
C ARG A 5 -45.38 -25.62 40.97
N GLU A 6 -44.29 -25.98 41.63
CA GLU A 6 -42.96 -25.40 41.40
C GLU A 6 -42.48 -25.87 40.02
N GLU A 7 -42.29 -24.96 39.08
CA GLU A 7 -41.51 -25.22 37.87
C GLU A 7 -40.31 -24.28 37.86
N GLY A 8 -39.15 -24.91 37.97
CA GLY A 8 -37.87 -24.29 38.26
C GLY A 8 -37.41 -23.31 37.17
N GLN A 9 -36.87 -22.20 37.66
CA GLN A 9 -35.99 -21.33 36.90
C GLN A 9 -34.78 -22.14 36.41
N GLN A 10 -34.78 -22.51 35.12
CA GLN A 10 -33.55 -22.87 34.45
C GLN A 10 -32.70 -21.61 34.31
N ILE A 11 -31.73 -21.49 35.21
CA ILE A 11 -30.60 -20.57 35.12
C ILE A 11 -29.89 -20.89 33.80
N ARG A 12 -30.13 -20.08 32.76
CA ARG A 12 -29.30 -20.09 31.55
C ARG A 12 -27.95 -19.52 31.96
N GLU A 13 -26.97 -20.40 32.09
CA GLU A 13 -25.57 -19.98 32.16
C GLU A 13 -25.26 -19.04 30.97
N PRO A 14 -24.54 -17.93 31.18
CA PRO A 14 -24.07 -17.14 30.07
C PRO A 14 -23.08 -17.98 29.28
N SER A 15 -23.41 -18.29 28.01
CA SER A 15 -22.47 -18.95 27.12
C SER A 15 -21.23 -18.06 26.97
N THR A 16 -20.16 -18.42 27.66
CA THR A 16 -18.83 -17.85 27.50
C THR A 16 -18.29 -18.28 26.14
N LYS A 17 -18.74 -17.62 25.08
CA LYS A 17 -18.08 -17.69 23.77
C LYS A 17 -16.87 -16.77 23.78
N SER A 18 -15.69 -17.32 24.05
CA SER A 18 -14.43 -16.93 23.40
C SER A 18 -13.44 -18.10 23.58
N PRO A 19 -12.68 -18.47 22.54
CA PRO A 19 -11.89 -17.54 21.74
C PRO A 19 -12.19 -17.67 20.24
N GLN A 20 -12.86 -16.67 19.66
CA GLN A 20 -12.81 -16.44 18.21
C GLN A 20 -11.54 -15.63 17.89
N ASP A 21 -10.37 -16.18 18.17
CA ASP A 21 -9.09 -15.54 17.86
C ASP A 21 -8.15 -16.55 17.22
N LEU A 22 -8.41 -16.91 15.97
CA LEU A 22 -7.33 -17.33 15.08
C LEU A 22 -7.35 -16.44 13.84
N ASN A 23 -6.84 -15.23 14.09
CA ASN A 23 -6.59 -14.19 13.11
C ASN A 23 -5.43 -14.58 12.21
N ILE A 24 -5.72 -14.92 10.95
CA ILE A 24 -4.64 -15.21 10.00
C ILE A 24 -4.69 -14.33 8.74
N PHE A 25 -5.83 -13.70 8.35
CA PHE A 25 -5.79 -12.66 7.29
C PHE A 25 -6.75 -11.47 7.45
N GLY A 26 -7.31 -11.23 8.64
CA GLY A 26 -7.91 -9.96 9.03
C GLY A 26 -7.28 -9.50 10.34
N ILE A 27 -6.13 -8.83 10.21
CA ILE A 27 -5.01 -8.79 11.18
C ILE A 27 -5.44 -8.58 12.63
N GLY A 28 -5.25 -9.61 13.45
CA GLY A 28 -5.51 -9.59 14.89
C GLY A 28 -4.34 -9.10 15.73
N ILE A 29 -3.67 -8.05 15.28
CA ILE A 29 -2.68 -7.35 16.12
C ILE A 29 -3.42 -6.48 17.14
N SER A 30 -4.60 -5.96 16.78
CA SER A 30 -5.49 -5.27 17.69
C SER A 30 -6.91 -5.82 17.61
N SER A 31 -7.71 -5.56 18.64
CA SER A 31 -9.16 -5.83 18.61
C SER A 31 -9.92 -4.94 17.59
N ASN A 32 -9.23 -4.00 16.93
CA ASN A 32 -9.85 -2.98 16.09
C ASN A 32 -9.17 -2.88 14.72
N ASN A 33 -9.83 -3.45 13.70
CA ASN A 33 -9.34 -3.46 12.33
C ASN A 33 -8.95 -2.07 11.78
N ASN A 34 -9.57 -0.98 12.26
CA ASN A 34 -9.21 0.38 11.86
C ASN A 34 -7.81 0.78 12.36
N LEU A 35 -7.39 0.29 13.53
CA LEU A 35 -6.05 0.51 14.07
C LEU A 35 -5.01 -0.27 13.27
N ASP A 36 -5.34 -1.50 12.88
CA ASP A 36 -4.44 -2.33 12.07
C ASP A 36 -4.23 -1.73 10.68
N LEU A 37 -5.29 -1.19 10.07
CA LEU A 37 -5.20 -0.42 8.83
C LEU A 37 -4.30 0.81 9.02
N LEU A 38 -4.53 1.60 10.07
CA LEU A 38 -3.75 2.82 10.36
C LEU A 38 -2.26 2.49 10.55
N ASN A 39 -1.93 1.42 11.25
CA ASN A 39 -0.55 0.96 11.44
C ASN A 39 0.12 0.63 10.09
N LEU A 40 -0.59 -0.07 9.20
CA LEU A 40 -0.06 -0.37 7.86
C LEU A 40 0.13 0.89 7.01
N ILE A 41 -0.76 1.87 7.12
CA ILE A 41 -0.64 3.16 6.41
C ILE A 41 0.55 3.96 6.93
N VAL A 42 0.74 4.00 8.26
CA VAL A 42 1.90 4.66 8.87
C VAL A 42 3.19 3.98 8.42
N LEU A 43 3.22 2.65 8.38
CA LEU A 43 4.35 1.88 7.87
C LEU A 43 4.65 2.18 6.40
N ALA A 44 3.60 2.21 5.55
CA ALA A 44 3.74 2.51 4.14
C ALA A 44 4.25 3.94 3.90
N SER A 45 3.73 4.91 4.67
CA SER A 45 4.14 6.31 4.63
C SER A 45 5.57 6.49 5.14
N ALA A 46 5.96 5.78 6.21
CA ALA A 46 7.30 5.81 6.76
C ALA A 46 8.35 5.37 5.72
N GLY A 47 8.06 4.35 4.91
CA GLY A 47 8.93 3.92 3.81
C GLY A 47 9.23 5.03 2.79
N ILE A 48 8.21 5.79 2.39
CA ILE A 48 8.40 6.95 1.50
C ILE A 48 9.13 8.09 2.21
N MET A 49 8.82 8.34 3.48
CA MET A 49 9.50 9.36 4.27
C MET A 49 11.00 9.08 4.39
N ILE A 50 11.40 7.81 4.58
CA ILE A 50 12.80 7.40 4.57
C ILE A 50 13.47 7.85 3.27
N LYS A 51 12.88 7.56 2.11
CA LYS A 51 13.42 7.98 0.81
C LYS A 51 13.56 9.50 0.69
N ILE A 52 12.58 10.27 1.16
CA ILE A 52 12.55 11.74 0.99
C ILE A 52 13.55 12.43 1.91
N PHE A 53 13.63 12.00 3.18
CA PHE A 53 14.44 12.68 4.20
C PHE A 53 15.86 12.13 4.33
N PHE A 54 16.09 10.84 4.06
CA PHE A 54 17.41 10.22 4.18
C PHE A 54 18.12 10.23 2.82
N LYS A 55 18.61 11.40 2.43
CA LYS A 55 19.51 11.52 1.26
C LYS A 55 20.90 11.02 1.63
N GLU A 56 21.25 9.82 1.17
CA GLU A 56 22.60 9.27 1.32
C GLU A 56 23.62 10.01 0.43
N ASN A 57 24.86 10.12 0.92
CA ASN A 57 25.97 10.66 0.15
C ASN A 57 26.36 9.73 -0.99
N TYR A 58 26.74 10.30 -2.13
CA TYR A 58 27.18 9.54 -3.29
C TYR A 58 28.53 8.88 -3.06
N SER A 59 28.63 7.59 -3.36
CA SER A 59 29.89 6.86 -3.34
C SER A 59 30.55 6.87 -4.72
N LYS A 60 31.87 7.15 -4.77
CA LYS A 60 32.67 7.09 -6.01
C LYS A 60 32.60 5.72 -6.70
N LEU A 61 32.40 4.65 -5.92
CA LEU A 61 32.26 3.27 -6.41
C LEU A 61 30.81 2.88 -6.68
N GLY A 62 29.83 3.70 -6.27
CA GLY A 62 28.40 3.45 -6.47
C GLY A 62 27.81 2.34 -5.59
N ASN A 63 28.53 1.91 -4.55
CA ASN A 63 28.10 0.83 -3.66
C ASN A 63 27.02 1.26 -2.64
N ILE A 64 26.99 2.54 -2.28
CA ILE A 64 26.06 3.15 -1.32
C ILE A 64 25.63 4.51 -1.88
N GLY A 65 24.38 4.90 -1.68
CA GLY A 65 23.85 6.14 -2.23
C GLY A 65 22.32 6.17 -2.34
N PRO A 66 21.77 7.16 -3.06
CA PRO A 66 20.32 7.38 -3.13
C PRO A 66 19.49 6.23 -3.69
N ALA A 67 20.06 5.32 -4.51
CA ALA A 67 19.34 4.14 -4.96
C ALA A 67 19.11 3.15 -3.81
N THR A 68 20.08 3.01 -2.89
CA THR A 68 19.98 2.13 -1.73
C THR A 68 18.84 2.54 -0.81
N THR A 69 18.78 3.81 -0.43
CA THR A 69 17.67 4.37 0.37
C THR A 69 16.33 4.25 -0.34
N THR A 70 16.30 4.45 -1.66
CA THR A 70 15.09 4.31 -2.46
C THR A 70 14.59 2.87 -2.47
N ILE A 71 15.47 1.88 -2.65
CA ILE A 71 15.11 0.46 -2.64
C ILE A 71 14.57 0.04 -1.27
N TRP A 72 15.23 0.44 -0.17
CA TRP A 72 14.77 0.09 1.17
C TRP A 72 13.47 0.81 1.55
N GLY A 73 13.38 2.11 1.28
CA GLY A 73 12.18 2.91 1.57
C GLY A 73 10.96 2.40 0.82
N TYR A 74 11.07 2.24 -0.50
CA TYR A 74 9.97 1.69 -1.30
C TYR A 74 9.75 0.19 -1.08
N GLY A 75 10.78 -0.57 -0.71
CA GLY A 75 10.64 -1.96 -0.29
C GLY A 75 9.71 -2.08 0.91
N LEU A 76 9.92 -1.25 1.94
CA LEU A 76 9.06 -1.18 3.12
C LEU A 76 7.61 -0.79 2.74
N THR A 77 7.45 0.21 1.87
CA THR A 77 6.14 0.61 1.37
C THR A 77 5.45 -0.52 0.59
N SER A 78 6.17 -1.25 -0.26
CA SER A 78 5.61 -2.35 -1.06
C SER A 78 5.14 -3.52 -0.19
N LEU A 79 5.88 -3.81 0.88
CA LEU A 79 5.52 -4.84 1.86
C LEU A 79 4.22 -4.46 2.58
N ALA A 80 4.13 -3.21 3.05
CA ALA A 80 2.93 -2.70 3.71
C ALA A 80 1.69 -2.74 2.78
N LEU A 81 1.84 -2.33 1.51
CA LEU A 81 0.77 -2.40 0.51
C LEU A 81 0.36 -3.84 0.19
N SER A 82 1.31 -4.78 0.13
CA SER A 82 1.02 -6.19 -0.06
C SER A 82 0.15 -6.74 1.07
N ILE A 83 0.50 -6.40 2.33
CA ILE A 83 -0.30 -6.79 3.50
C ILE A 83 -1.69 -6.14 3.46
N MET A 84 -1.80 -4.86 3.08
CA MET A 84 -3.09 -4.18 2.91
C MET A 84 -4.00 -4.86 1.89
N ILE A 85 -3.46 -5.39 0.78
CA ILE A 85 -4.23 -6.14 -0.21
C ILE A 85 -4.86 -7.39 0.44
N PHE A 86 -4.08 -8.15 1.20
CA PHE A 86 -4.59 -9.34 1.89
C PHE A 86 -5.70 -8.99 2.90
N VAL A 87 -5.51 -7.93 3.69
CA VAL A 87 -6.51 -7.45 4.66
C VAL A 87 -7.82 -7.06 3.97
N ALA A 88 -7.74 -6.28 2.90
CA ALA A 88 -8.91 -5.80 2.16
C ALA A 88 -9.70 -6.97 1.53
N ILE A 89 -9.00 -7.97 0.98
CA ILE A 89 -9.64 -9.19 0.44
C ILE A 89 -10.31 -9.99 1.56
N SER A 90 -9.64 -10.18 2.69
CA SER A 90 -10.21 -10.93 3.81
C SER A 90 -11.46 -10.26 4.37
N TYR A 91 -11.47 -8.94 4.47
CA TYR A 91 -12.65 -8.20 4.93
C TYR A 91 -13.84 -8.38 4.00
N THR A 92 -13.64 -8.24 2.68
CA THR A 92 -14.70 -8.43 1.67
C THR A 92 -15.33 -9.83 1.75
N ASN A 93 -14.53 -10.85 2.11
CA ASN A 93 -15.01 -12.22 2.22
C ASN A 93 -15.72 -12.51 3.55
N ARG A 94 -15.41 -11.76 4.63
CA ARG A 94 -16.09 -11.91 5.95
C ARG A 94 -17.52 -11.40 5.94
N ASP A 95 -17.79 -10.36 5.16
CA ASP A 95 -19.11 -9.70 5.10
C ASP A 95 -20.15 -10.52 4.30
N LYS A 96 -19.72 -11.57 3.57
CA LYS A 96 -20.56 -12.37 2.67
C LYS A 96 -20.92 -13.78 3.18
N ASP A 97 -20.93 -13.99 4.50
CA ASP A 97 -21.51 -15.14 5.23
C ASP A 97 -20.63 -16.40 5.45
N ASN A 98 -20.99 -17.14 6.51
CA ASN A 98 -20.37 -18.24 7.28
C ASN A 98 -19.85 -19.48 6.52
N SER A 99 -19.49 -19.38 5.24
CA SER A 99 -18.87 -20.48 4.52
C SER A 99 -17.50 -20.07 4.01
N LEU A 100 -16.48 -20.36 4.82
CA LEU A 100 -15.05 -20.23 4.48
C LEU A 100 -14.68 -20.88 3.12
N PHE A 101 -15.54 -21.76 2.59
CA PHE A 101 -15.36 -22.47 1.31
C PHE A 101 -16.68 -22.66 0.52
N GLY A 102 -17.59 -21.68 0.54
CA GLY A 102 -18.87 -21.71 -0.20
C GLY A 102 -18.81 -21.09 -1.60
N ASP A 103 -18.34 -21.88 -2.56
CA ASP A 103 -18.58 -21.92 -4.01
C ASP A 103 -18.54 -20.68 -4.93
N LYS A 104 -18.56 -19.42 -4.45
CA LYS A 104 -18.26 -18.24 -5.29
C LYS A 104 -17.61 -17.15 -4.45
N VAL A 105 -16.30 -17.27 -4.22
CA VAL A 105 -15.48 -16.10 -3.91
C VAL A 105 -15.77 -15.10 -5.01
N SER A 106 -16.45 -14.01 -4.68
CA SER A 106 -16.77 -12.93 -5.62
C SER A 106 -15.49 -12.14 -5.89
N LEU A 107 -14.52 -12.80 -6.56
CA LEU A 107 -13.21 -12.27 -6.91
C LEU A 107 -13.35 -10.91 -7.56
N TYR A 108 -14.37 -10.73 -8.40
CA TYR A 108 -14.69 -9.45 -9.03
C TYR A 108 -14.90 -8.30 -8.04
N SER A 109 -15.66 -8.51 -6.95
CA SER A 109 -15.88 -7.46 -5.95
C SER A 109 -14.63 -7.21 -5.09
N SER A 110 -13.91 -8.28 -4.71
CA SER A 110 -12.69 -8.16 -3.90
C SER A 110 -11.57 -7.49 -4.71
N LEU A 111 -11.44 -7.83 -6.01
CA LEU A 111 -10.53 -7.18 -6.96
C LEU A 111 -10.86 -5.70 -7.11
N GLY A 112 -12.15 -5.35 -7.25
CA GLY A 112 -12.59 -3.97 -7.37
C GLY A 112 -12.17 -3.08 -6.19
N MET A 113 -12.10 -3.65 -4.98
CA MET A 113 -11.64 -2.97 -3.77
C MET A 113 -10.12 -2.79 -3.74
N VAL A 114 -9.36 -3.83 -4.08
CA VAL A 114 -7.89 -3.77 -4.00
C VAL A 114 -7.20 -3.16 -5.21
N THR A 115 -7.94 -2.94 -6.31
CA THR A 115 -7.38 -2.40 -7.56
C THR A 115 -6.50 -1.15 -7.37
N PRO A 116 -6.94 -0.08 -6.68
CA PRO A 116 -6.08 1.11 -6.50
C PRO A 116 -4.78 0.81 -5.73
N ILE A 117 -4.82 -0.14 -4.80
CA ILE A 117 -3.64 -0.58 -4.04
C ILE A 117 -2.69 -1.35 -4.96
N ILE A 118 -3.21 -2.25 -5.79
CA ILE A 118 -2.42 -3.03 -6.76
C ILE A 118 -1.74 -2.12 -7.78
N VAL A 119 -2.45 -1.14 -8.33
CA VAL A 119 -1.87 -0.19 -9.30
C VAL A 119 -0.70 0.57 -8.66
N THR A 120 -0.87 1.03 -7.42
CA THR A 120 0.18 1.73 -6.68
C THR A 120 1.36 0.81 -6.36
N LEU A 121 1.10 -0.45 -6.02
CA LEU A 121 2.12 -1.46 -5.78
C LEU A 121 2.95 -1.73 -7.04
N LEU A 122 2.31 -1.90 -8.21
CA LEU A 122 3.00 -2.11 -9.49
C LEU A 122 3.90 -0.93 -9.86
N VAL A 123 3.41 0.29 -9.63
CA VAL A 123 4.18 1.52 -9.79
C VAL A 123 5.43 1.50 -8.91
N ILE A 124 5.28 1.16 -7.63
CA ILE A 124 6.41 1.09 -6.69
C ILE A 124 7.42 0.01 -7.10
N ILE A 125 6.94 -1.18 -7.46
CA ILE A 125 7.79 -2.29 -7.94
C ILE A 125 8.60 -1.84 -9.16
N TYR A 126 7.98 -1.12 -10.09
CA TYR A 126 8.68 -0.62 -11.27
C TYR A 126 9.76 0.42 -10.92
N ILE A 127 9.51 1.30 -9.95
CA ILE A 127 10.54 2.24 -9.47
C ILE A 127 11.70 1.49 -8.81
N ILE A 128 11.41 0.46 -7.98
CA ILE A 128 12.44 -0.40 -7.38
C ILE A 128 13.26 -1.07 -8.49
N TYR A 129 12.60 -1.61 -9.52
CA TYR A 129 13.27 -2.22 -10.67
C TYR A 129 14.25 -1.25 -11.35
N LEU A 130 13.84 0.00 -11.63
CA LEU A 130 14.73 1.01 -12.20
C LEU A 130 15.92 1.30 -11.27
N ASN A 131 15.72 1.38 -9.96
CA ASN A 131 16.79 1.61 -9.00
C ASN A 131 17.77 0.44 -8.90
N ILE A 132 17.32 -0.80 -9.14
CA ILE A 132 18.21 -1.98 -9.20
C ILE A 132 19.02 -1.98 -10.49
N ILE A 133 18.39 -1.78 -11.66
CA ILE A 133 19.07 -1.81 -12.96
C ILE A 133 20.10 -0.68 -13.07
N PHE A 134 19.78 0.51 -12.57
CA PHE A 134 20.65 1.69 -12.65
C PHE A 134 21.37 2.00 -11.32
N PHE A 135 21.48 1.01 -10.42
CA PHE A 135 21.95 1.17 -9.04
C PHE A 135 23.27 1.94 -8.92
N THR A 136 24.33 1.42 -9.56
CA THR A 136 25.67 2.03 -9.50
C THR A 136 25.68 3.44 -10.07
N ARG A 137 24.93 3.67 -11.16
CA ARG A 137 24.84 4.98 -11.81
C ARG A 137 24.19 6.02 -10.90
N ILE A 138 23.05 5.70 -10.31
CA ILE A 138 22.32 6.58 -9.41
C ILE A 138 23.17 6.88 -8.17
N ASN A 139 23.82 5.85 -7.61
CA ASN A 139 24.66 5.99 -6.42
C ASN A 139 25.96 6.78 -6.66
N SER A 140 26.46 6.82 -7.88
CA SER A 140 27.62 7.63 -8.28
C SER A 140 27.25 9.00 -8.85
N ASN A 141 25.97 9.40 -8.77
CA ASN A 141 25.45 10.66 -9.32
C ASN A 141 25.69 10.86 -10.83
N LYS A 142 25.81 9.76 -11.60
CA LYS A 142 25.97 9.81 -13.06
C LYS A 142 24.62 9.88 -13.78
N VAL A 143 23.76 10.78 -13.30
CA VAL A 143 22.39 10.97 -13.75
C VAL A 143 22.15 12.45 -14.02
N THR A 144 21.21 12.76 -14.90
CA THR A 144 20.86 14.15 -15.18
C THR A 144 20.27 14.83 -13.94
N PRO A 145 20.40 16.16 -13.80
CA PRO A 145 19.72 16.90 -12.73
C PRO A 145 18.20 16.68 -12.75
N ASP A 146 17.61 16.54 -13.94
CA ASP A 146 16.18 16.31 -14.12
C ASP A 146 15.68 15.00 -13.50
N TYR A 147 16.52 13.96 -13.47
CA TYR A 147 16.19 12.71 -12.78
C TYR A 147 15.80 12.94 -11.33
N HIS A 148 16.54 13.79 -10.61
CA HIS A 148 16.29 14.07 -9.20
C HIS A 148 14.95 14.80 -9.00
N THR A 149 14.61 15.71 -9.91
CA THR A 149 13.32 16.42 -9.91
C THR A 149 12.17 15.45 -10.14
N TYR A 150 12.23 14.61 -11.19
CA TYR A 150 11.16 13.65 -11.47
C TYR A 150 11.03 12.59 -10.38
N SER A 151 12.15 12.11 -9.83
CA SER A 151 12.17 11.18 -8.70
C SER A 151 11.53 11.77 -7.45
N PHE A 152 11.79 13.05 -7.14
CA PHE A 152 11.15 13.73 -6.02
C PHE A 152 9.65 13.90 -6.24
N MET A 153 9.24 14.42 -7.41
CA MET A 153 7.82 14.60 -7.75
C MET A 153 7.05 13.28 -7.67
N SER A 154 7.60 12.21 -8.23
CA SER A 154 6.99 10.88 -8.17
C SER A 154 6.80 10.38 -6.72
N SER A 155 7.80 10.56 -5.85
CA SER A 155 7.68 10.19 -4.43
C SER A 155 6.63 11.00 -3.68
N THR A 156 6.55 12.30 -3.94
CA THR A 156 5.54 13.17 -3.33
C THR A 156 4.14 12.74 -3.78
N LEU A 157 3.97 12.43 -5.07
CA LEU A 157 2.70 11.92 -5.60
C LEU A 157 2.33 10.57 -4.96
N LEU A 158 3.30 9.66 -4.78
CA LEU A 158 3.05 8.38 -4.09
C LEU A 158 2.62 8.57 -2.64
N LEU A 159 3.22 9.53 -1.93
CA LEU A 159 2.82 9.83 -0.56
C LEU A 159 1.35 10.28 -0.50
N VAL A 160 0.95 11.17 -1.41
CA VAL A 160 -0.46 11.60 -1.53
C VAL A 160 -1.37 10.44 -1.93
N GLN A 161 -0.94 9.55 -2.83
CA GLN A 161 -1.70 8.34 -3.19
C GLN A 161 -1.95 7.43 -1.98
N ILE A 162 -0.94 7.20 -1.13
CA ILE A 162 -1.11 6.38 0.08
C ILE A 162 -2.14 7.01 1.03
N ILE A 163 -2.13 8.34 1.20
CA ILE A 163 -3.12 9.05 2.01
C ILE A 163 -4.53 8.89 1.43
N LEU A 164 -4.68 8.96 0.10
CA LEU A 164 -5.97 8.72 -0.57
C LEU A 164 -6.44 7.27 -0.42
N ILE A 165 -5.53 6.30 -0.55
CA ILE A 165 -5.83 4.87 -0.33
C ILE A 165 -6.29 4.63 1.11
N SER A 166 -5.64 5.28 2.07
CA SER A 166 -6.05 5.24 3.48
C SER A 166 -7.49 5.71 3.66
N ASN A 167 -7.82 6.90 3.15
CA ASN A 167 -9.17 7.45 3.23
C ASN A 167 -10.20 6.56 2.50
N TYR A 168 -9.83 6.03 1.33
CA TYR A 168 -10.66 5.12 0.55
C TYR A 168 -10.98 3.84 1.32
N LEU A 169 -9.96 3.16 1.88
CA LEU A 169 -10.15 1.93 2.64
C LEU A 169 -10.92 2.18 3.93
N TYR A 170 -10.57 3.23 4.69
CA TYR A 170 -11.26 3.56 5.92
C TYR A 170 -12.76 3.79 5.71
N LYS A 171 -13.12 4.54 4.65
CA LYS A 171 -14.52 4.74 4.29
C LYS A 171 -15.17 3.44 3.83
N THR A 172 -14.53 2.70 2.92
CA THR A 172 -15.10 1.45 2.39
C THR A 172 -15.36 0.41 3.49
N LEU A 173 -14.50 0.34 4.51
CA LEU A 173 -14.61 -0.61 5.62
C LEU A 173 -15.60 -0.18 6.72
N ASN A 174 -15.86 1.12 6.88
CA ASN A 174 -16.77 1.62 7.92
C ASN A 174 -18.15 2.02 7.38
N ASN A 175 -18.36 1.98 6.06
CA ASN A 175 -19.57 2.53 5.47
C ASN A 175 -20.81 1.66 5.75
N LYS A 176 -21.88 2.30 6.25
CA LYS A 176 -23.23 1.74 6.39
C LYS A 176 -24.30 2.57 5.68
N ASP A 177 -23.93 3.69 5.04
CA ASP A 177 -24.86 4.67 4.48
C ASP A 177 -24.59 4.98 2.98
N SER A 178 -25.67 5.29 2.24
CA SER A 178 -25.64 5.52 0.79
C SER A 178 -24.96 6.83 0.36
N LYS A 179 -24.88 7.85 1.23
CA LYS A 179 -24.18 9.12 0.92
C LYS A 179 -22.66 8.97 0.82
N ASP A 180 -22.11 7.99 1.51
CA ASP A 180 -20.67 7.76 1.51
C ASP A 180 -20.19 7.05 0.23
N GLU A 181 -21.09 6.34 -0.47
CA GLU A 181 -20.78 5.61 -1.71
C GLU A 181 -20.21 6.52 -2.80
N THR A 182 -20.84 7.68 -3.05
CA THR A 182 -20.34 8.66 -4.03
C THR A 182 -18.96 9.18 -3.63
N THR A 183 -18.70 9.41 -2.34
CA THR A 183 -17.39 9.91 -1.89
C THR A 183 -16.30 8.85 -1.98
N ILE A 184 -16.65 7.57 -1.80
CA ILE A 184 -15.75 6.42 -1.98
C ILE A 184 -15.35 6.32 -3.45
N GLU A 185 -16.32 6.39 -4.37
CA GLU A 185 -16.05 6.35 -5.81
C GLU A 185 -15.18 7.52 -6.29
N LEU A 186 -15.46 8.75 -5.81
CA LEU A 186 -14.63 9.92 -6.11
C LEU A 186 -13.19 9.75 -5.61
N THR A 187 -13.00 9.23 -4.40
CA THR A 187 -11.66 8.99 -3.83
C THR A 187 -10.91 7.92 -4.63
N LYS A 188 -11.61 6.87 -5.09
CA LYS A 188 -11.07 5.83 -5.97
C LYS A 188 -10.64 6.41 -7.32
N MET A 189 -11.50 7.19 -7.97
CA MET A 189 -11.20 7.86 -9.25
C MET A 189 -10.01 8.80 -9.13
N LEU A 190 -9.95 9.60 -8.07
CA LEU A 190 -8.83 10.50 -7.81
C LEU A 190 -7.51 9.74 -7.66
N THR A 191 -7.54 8.59 -6.98
CA THR A 191 -6.38 7.71 -6.84
C THR A 191 -5.88 7.22 -8.20
N TYR A 192 -6.78 6.80 -9.10
CA TYR A 192 -6.41 6.38 -10.45
C TYR A 192 -5.78 7.50 -11.28
N ILE A 193 -6.39 8.69 -11.28
CA ILE A 193 -5.84 9.86 -12.00
C ILE A 193 -4.43 10.13 -11.50
N LEU A 194 -4.25 10.13 -10.18
CA LEU A 194 -2.95 10.37 -9.57
C LEU A 194 -1.94 9.28 -9.96
N SER A 195 -2.35 8.00 -10.03
CA SER A 195 -1.49 6.92 -10.51
C SER A 195 -1.06 7.11 -11.97
N VAL A 196 -1.96 7.54 -12.85
CA VAL A 196 -1.63 7.84 -14.26
C VAL A 196 -0.61 8.97 -14.36
N VAL A 197 -0.83 10.07 -13.63
CA VAL A 197 0.13 11.18 -13.58
C VAL A 197 1.49 10.72 -13.07
N ASN A 198 1.51 9.82 -12.07
CA ASN A 198 2.74 9.28 -11.53
C ASN A 198 3.50 8.38 -12.54
N ILE A 199 2.77 7.62 -13.36
CA ILE A 199 3.36 6.83 -14.46
C ILE A 199 4.10 7.74 -15.44
N VAL A 200 3.58 8.93 -15.74
CA VAL A 200 4.27 9.90 -16.62
C VAL A 200 5.64 10.28 -16.04
N PHE A 201 5.72 10.59 -14.75
CA PHE A 201 7.01 10.89 -14.10
C PHE A 201 7.97 9.70 -14.14
N ILE A 202 7.45 8.49 -13.96
CA ILE A 202 8.24 7.26 -14.01
C ILE A 202 8.80 7.00 -15.41
N VAL A 203 8.01 7.26 -16.45
CA VAL A 203 8.48 7.20 -17.83
C VAL A 203 9.58 8.23 -18.06
N MET A 204 9.43 9.45 -17.54
CA MET A 204 10.49 10.48 -17.61
C MET A 204 11.77 10.06 -16.87
N ILE A 205 11.64 9.41 -15.70
CA ILE A 205 12.77 8.82 -14.98
C ILE A 205 13.46 7.75 -15.83
N HIS A 206 12.67 6.84 -16.44
CA HIS A 206 13.20 5.77 -17.27
C HIS A 206 13.96 6.34 -18.48
N ILE A 207 13.39 7.30 -19.20
CA ILE A 207 14.05 7.97 -20.33
C ILE A 207 15.34 8.66 -19.86
N SER A 208 15.30 9.36 -18.73
CA SER A 208 16.47 10.05 -18.16
C SER A 208 17.61 9.07 -17.83
N LEU A 209 17.28 7.89 -17.31
CA LEU A 209 18.25 6.86 -16.97
C LEU A 209 18.83 6.13 -18.19
N VAL A 210 18.02 5.90 -19.23
CA VAL A 210 18.42 5.15 -20.43
C VAL A 210 19.19 6.02 -21.43
N PHE A 211 18.69 7.20 -21.77
CA PHE A 211 19.22 7.96 -22.92
C PHE A 211 20.36 8.89 -22.54
N PHE A 212 20.23 9.63 -21.44
CA PHE A 212 21.27 10.56 -20.99
C PHE A 212 22.43 9.88 -20.26
N SER A 213 22.36 8.56 -20.18
CA SER A 213 23.43 7.67 -19.76
C SER A 213 24.67 7.71 -20.66
N THR A 214 24.47 7.93 -21.95
CA THR A 214 25.43 7.48 -22.96
C THR A 214 26.44 8.57 -23.36
N ASP A 215 26.23 9.81 -22.92
CA ASP A 215 26.96 10.98 -23.46
C ASP A 215 28.14 11.47 -22.62
N GLU A 216 28.47 10.85 -21.49
CA GLU A 216 29.63 11.27 -20.68
C GLU A 216 30.98 10.65 -21.10
N THR A 217 31.05 9.79 -22.12
CA THR A 217 32.32 9.13 -22.51
C THR A 217 33.07 9.77 -23.67
N THR A 218 32.66 10.93 -24.19
CA THR A 218 33.30 11.52 -25.39
C THR A 218 33.66 13.00 -25.32
N ILE A 219 34.01 13.58 -24.17
CA ILE A 219 34.77 14.85 -24.17
C ILE A 219 35.86 14.84 -23.09
N SER A 220 36.95 14.11 -23.36
CA SER A 220 38.27 14.41 -22.81
C SER A 220 39.33 14.13 -23.89
N ARG A 221 39.34 15.01 -24.89
CA ARG A 221 40.50 15.27 -25.75
C ARG A 221 40.52 16.76 -26.06
N GLY A 222 41.51 17.44 -25.50
CA GLY A 222 41.81 18.86 -25.64
C GLY A 222 42.93 19.19 -24.68
#